data_AF-A0A1G1Q832-F1
#
_entry.id   AF-A0A1G1Q832-F1
#
_cell.length_a   1.000
_cell.length_b   1.000
_cell.length_c   1.000
_cell.angle_alpha   90.00
_cell.angle_beta   90.00
_cell.angle_gamma   90.00
#
_symmetry.space_group_name_H-M   'P 1'
#
loop_
_entity.id
_entity.type
_entity.pdbx_description
1 polymer ?
#
loop_
_entity_poly.entity_id
_entity_poly.type
_entity_poly.pdbx_seq_one_letter_code
_entity_poly.pdbx_strand_id
1 'polypeptide(L)'
;MATETKKGIVESVKDSIVGVITGAGDIVNAIVDTISGMVSNLVKETGKTGAALIEAAENIISATISGIVETGKNLEDGVKGLVIGILKGSKSMGEEALSSIGALAGKIIKTTFNAGGDLVYATKGLLKGVIRSAKDTGVDAEKAVSAAATGAIKAAYEISAEAGDKVKKAATGTIDGVKIVVKEPFSQKKAK
;
A
#
# COMPACT_ATOMS: atom_id res chain seq x y z
N MET A 1 7.90 21.91 -24.94
CA MET A 1 8.60 20.64 -25.28
C MET A 1 9.11 19.86 -24.06
N ALA A 2 8.91 20.28 -22.80
CA ALA A 2 9.37 19.54 -21.62
C ALA A 2 8.32 18.57 -21.01
N THR A 3 7.11 18.52 -21.57
CA THR A 3 5.97 17.76 -21.03
C THR A 3 5.78 16.38 -21.69
N GLU A 4 6.30 16.16 -22.90
CA GLU A 4 6.15 14.88 -23.62
C GLU A 4 7.12 13.79 -23.13
N THR A 5 8.33 14.15 -22.69
CA THR A 5 9.36 13.18 -22.27
C THR A 5 9.04 12.54 -20.91
N LYS A 6 8.40 13.27 -19.99
CA LYS A 6 7.99 12.71 -18.68
C LYS A 6 6.83 11.74 -18.80
N LYS A 7 5.91 11.97 -19.75
CA LYS A 7 4.75 11.11 -19.96
C LYS A 7 5.16 9.71 -20.44
N GLY A 8 6.11 9.65 -21.38
CA GLY A 8 6.65 8.38 -21.89
C GLY A 8 7.37 7.52 -20.84
N ILE A 9 8.04 8.13 -19.85
CA ILE A 9 8.72 7.38 -18.78
C ILE A 9 7.68 6.79 -17.80
N VAL A 10 6.68 7.58 -17.40
CA VAL A 10 5.63 7.09 -16.49
C VAL A 10 4.78 6.01 -17.17
N GLU A 11 4.45 6.18 -18.46
CA GLU A 11 3.76 5.16 -19.25
C GLU A 11 4.64 3.90 -19.41
N SER A 12 5.94 4.04 -19.66
CA SER A 12 6.85 2.89 -19.77
C SER A 12 7.01 2.10 -18.47
N VAL A 13 7.09 2.78 -17.31
CA VAL A 13 7.12 2.13 -15.99
C VAL A 13 5.81 1.39 -15.73
N LYS A 14 4.69 2.02 -16.09
CA LYS A 14 3.36 1.42 -15.94
C LYS A 14 3.19 0.19 -16.85
N ASP A 15 3.57 0.28 -18.12
CA ASP A 15 3.49 -0.82 -19.08
C ASP A 15 4.38 -1.99 -18.67
N SER A 16 5.56 -1.71 -18.11
CA SER A 16 6.44 -2.72 -17.53
C SER A 16 5.77 -3.46 -16.37
N ILE A 17 5.11 -2.73 -15.47
CA ILE A 17 4.37 -3.32 -14.34
C ILE A 17 3.17 -4.12 -14.83
N VAL A 18 2.41 -3.61 -15.80
CA VAL A 18 1.28 -4.31 -16.43
C VAL A 18 1.74 -5.59 -17.12
N GLY A 19 2.89 -5.57 -17.81
CA GLY A 19 3.49 -6.73 -18.44
C GLY A 19 3.83 -7.83 -17.43
N VAL A 20 4.46 -7.46 -16.31
CA VAL A 20 4.76 -8.38 -15.19
C VAL A 20 3.47 -8.97 -14.62
N ILE A 21 2.48 -8.12 -14.33
CA ILE A 21 1.20 -8.55 -13.77
C ILE A 21 0.46 -9.49 -14.73
N THR A 22 0.52 -9.23 -16.04
CA THR A 22 -0.23 -10.00 -17.04
C THR A 22 0.40 -11.36 -17.33
N GLY A 23 1.73 -11.42 -17.45
CA GLY A 23 2.47 -12.62 -17.83
C GLY A 23 2.80 -13.59 -16.68
N ALA A 24 2.66 -13.17 -15.43
CA ALA A 24 3.01 -14.01 -14.28
C ALA A 24 1.92 -15.04 -13.92
N GLY A 25 2.33 -16.29 -13.70
CA GLY A 25 1.50 -17.31 -13.05
C GLY A 25 1.34 -17.10 -11.54
N ASP A 26 2.33 -16.44 -10.91
CA ASP A 26 2.29 -15.99 -9.52
C ASP A 26 2.48 -14.46 -9.46
N ILE A 27 1.36 -13.76 -9.50
CA ILE A 27 1.32 -12.29 -9.58
C ILE A 27 1.88 -11.65 -8.31
N VAL A 28 1.63 -12.26 -7.14
CA VAL A 28 2.07 -11.69 -5.86
C VAL A 28 3.60 -11.62 -5.83
N ASN A 29 4.27 -12.74 -6.10
CA ASN A 29 5.73 -12.79 -6.06
C ASN A 29 6.36 -11.92 -7.17
N ALA A 30 5.77 -11.89 -8.37
CA ALA A 30 6.24 -11.05 -9.46
C ALA A 30 6.19 -9.54 -9.12
N ILE A 31 5.10 -9.10 -8.49
CA ILE A 31 4.99 -7.72 -7.97
C ILE A 31 6.02 -7.50 -6.85
N VAL A 32 6.15 -8.42 -5.90
CA VAL A 32 7.10 -8.28 -4.78
C VAL A 32 8.53 -8.07 -5.27
N ASP A 33 9.00 -8.90 -6.20
CA ASP A 33 10.39 -8.83 -6.67
C ASP A 33 10.64 -7.53 -7.45
N THR A 34 9.71 -7.16 -8.32
CA THR A 34 9.79 -5.92 -9.12
C THR A 34 9.81 -4.68 -8.23
N ILE A 35 8.86 -4.60 -7.28
CA ILE A 35 8.71 -3.44 -6.39
C ILE A 35 9.85 -3.36 -5.37
N SER A 36 10.29 -4.50 -4.80
CA SER A 36 11.39 -4.49 -3.84
C SER A 36 12.71 -4.06 -4.48
N GLY A 37 12.96 -4.43 -5.74
CA GLY A 37 14.09 -3.92 -6.52
C GLY A 37 14.04 -2.41 -6.73
N MET A 38 12.90 -1.89 -7.19
CA MET A 38 12.71 -0.44 -7.39
C MET A 38 12.90 0.36 -6.10
N VAL A 39 12.26 -0.06 -5.00
CA VAL A 39 12.36 0.63 -3.71
C VAL A 39 13.77 0.52 -3.14
N SER A 40 14.45 -0.63 -3.30
CA SER A 40 15.85 -0.76 -2.86
C SER A 40 16.77 0.18 -3.63
N ASN A 41 16.57 0.34 -4.94
CA ASN A 41 17.35 1.30 -5.74
C ASN A 41 17.04 2.73 -5.32
N LEU A 42 15.76 3.05 -5.08
CA LEU A 42 15.37 4.37 -4.58
C LEU A 42 16.03 4.71 -3.25
N VAL A 43 16.15 3.76 -2.32
CA VAL A 43 16.89 3.94 -1.06
C VAL A 43 18.38 4.17 -1.32
N LYS A 44 19.00 3.41 -2.23
CA LYS A 44 20.43 3.59 -2.58
C LYS A 44 20.71 4.95 -3.22
N GLU A 45 19.82 5.42 -4.08
CA GLU A 45 19.99 6.67 -4.83
C GLU A 45 19.68 7.91 -3.98
N THR A 46 18.65 7.84 -3.13
CA THR A 46 18.15 9.02 -2.40
C THR A 46 18.59 9.06 -0.94
N GLY A 47 19.00 7.93 -0.35
CA GLY A 47 19.25 7.79 1.08
C GLY A 47 18.02 7.99 1.97
N LYS A 48 16.82 8.15 1.39
CA LYS A 48 15.59 8.41 2.14
C LYS A 48 15.10 7.15 2.84
N THR A 49 14.59 7.33 4.06
CA THR A 49 13.96 6.27 4.86
C THR A 49 12.65 6.77 5.46
N GLY A 50 11.85 5.85 5.99
CA GLY A 50 10.58 6.16 6.65
C GLY A 50 9.59 6.94 5.76
N ALA A 51 8.96 7.97 6.30
CA ALA A 51 7.94 8.76 5.59
C ALA A 51 8.48 9.40 4.29
N ALA A 52 9.71 9.92 4.30
CA ALA A 52 10.32 10.52 3.11
C ALA A 52 10.53 9.51 1.98
N LEU A 53 10.77 8.24 2.32
CA LEU A 53 10.83 7.16 1.34
C LEU A 53 9.45 6.83 0.78
N ILE A 54 8.40 6.83 1.61
CA ILE A 54 7.02 6.62 1.13
C ILE A 54 6.61 7.71 0.13
N GLU A 55 6.98 8.96 0.38
CA GLU A 55 6.79 10.04 -0.58
C GLU A 55 7.58 9.81 -1.87
N ALA A 56 8.85 9.41 -1.76
CA ALA A 56 9.66 9.11 -2.94
C ALA A 56 9.12 7.90 -3.74
N ALA A 57 8.48 6.94 -3.06
CA ALA A 57 7.87 5.75 -3.66
C ALA A 57 6.45 6.01 -4.22
N GLU A 58 5.94 7.24 -4.16
CA GLU A 58 4.59 7.59 -4.63
C GLU A 58 4.34 7.20 -6.10
N ASN A 59 5.34 7.39 -6.96
CA ASN A 59 5.21 7.02 -8.38
C ASN A 59 5.12 5.50 -8.55
N ILE A 60 5.85 4.74 -7.73
CA ILE A 60 5.79 3.27 -7.73
C ILE A 60 4.41 2.80 -7.27
N ILE A 61 3.91 3.37 -6.17
CA ILE A 61 2.57 3.05 -5.63
C ILE A 61 1.48 3.36 -6.66
N SER A 62 1.53 4.55 -7.26
CA SER A 62 0.55 5.00 -8.26
C SER A 62 0.57 4.14 -9.52
N ALA A 63 1.75 3.90 -10.09
CA ALA A 63 1.88 3.07 -11.28
C ALA A 63 1.41 1.63 -11.03
N THR A 64 1.73 1.08 -9.86
CA THR A 64 1.34 -0.29 -9.51
C THR A 64 -0.16 -0.42 -9.33
N ILE A 65 -0.78 0.45 -8.54
CA ILE A 65 -2.23 0.38 -8.28
C ILE A 65 -3.02 0.62 -9.56
N SER A 66 -2.66 1.63 -10.36
CA SER A 66 -3.32 1.86 -11.65
C SER A 66 -3.14 0.67 -12.58
N GLY A 67 -1.94 0.09 -12.66
CA GLY A 67 -1.69 -1.12 -13.46
C GLY A 67 -2.54 -2.31 -13.01
N ILE A 68 -2.68 -2.54 -11.70
CA ILE A 68 -3.53 -3.61 -11.18
C ILE A 68 -5.00 -3.36 -11.54
N VAL A 69 -5.51 -2.14 -11.31
CA VAL A 69 -6.91 -1.78 -11.61
C VAL A 69 -7.21 -1.92 -13.11
N GLU A 70 -6.32 -1.46 -13.98
CA GLU A 70 -6.51 -1.52 -15.44
C GLU A 70 -6.46 -2.94 -15.99
N THR A 71 -5.60 -3.80 -15.44
CA THR A 71 -5.57 -5.21 -15.84
C THR A 71 -6.82 -5.98 -15.42
N GLY A 72 -7.64 -5.44 -14.51
CA GLY A 72 -8.79 -6.11 -13.92
C GLY A 72 -8.42 -7.37 -13.12
N LYS A 73 -7.13 -7.61 -12.87
CA LYS A 73 -6.65 -8.74 -12.07
C LYS A 73 -6.90 -8.50 -10.58
N ASN A 74 -6.74 -9.54 -9.76
CA ASN A 74 -7.07 -9.52 -8.34
C ASN A 74 -6.37 -8.38 -7.58
N LEU A 75 -7.13 -7.32 -7.25
CA LEU A 75 -6.64 -6.14 -6.55
C LEU A 75 -6.12 -6.48 -5.15
N GLU A 76 -6.73 -7.46 -4.47
CA GLU A 76 -6.28 -7.90 -3.15
C GLU A 76 -4.86 -8.47 -3.21
N ASP A 77 -4.60 -9.38 -4.14
CA ASP A 77 -3.28 -9.99 -4.33
C ASP A 77 -2.26 -8.97 -4.85
N GLY A 78 -2.67 -8.10 -5.75
CA GLY A 78 -1.82 -7.04 -6.28
C GLY A 78 -1.35 -6.07 -5.19
N VAL A 79 -2.28 -5.57 -4.37
CA VAL A 79 -1.94 -4.68 -3.25
C VAL A 79 -1.14 -5.40 -2.17
N LYS A 80 -1.43 -6.68 -1.90
CA LYS A 80 -0.60 -7.52 -1.02
C LYS A 80 0.85 -7.58 -1.49
N GLY A 81 1.07 -7.86 -2.78
CA GLY A 81 2.40 -7.89 -3.38
C GLY A 81 3.11 -6.54 -3.31
N LEU A 82 2.39 -5.45 -3.59
CA LEU A 82 2.91 -4.08 -3.50
C LEU A 82 3.42 -3.75 -2.09
N VAL A 83 2.62 -4.02 -1.06
CA VAL A 83 3.02 -3.76 0.33
C VAL A 83 4.24 -4.56 0.74
N ILE A 84 4.26 -5.86 0.44
CA ILE A 84 5.42 -6.71 0.74
C ILE A 84 6.67 -6.20 0.01
N GLY A 85 6.53 -5.83 -1.27
CA GLY A 85 7.62 -5.28 -2.06
C GLY A 85 8.20 -3.99 -1.48
N ILE A 86 7.35 -3.04 -1.07
CA ILE A 86 7.81 -1.77 -0.47
C ILE A 86 8.52 -2.01 0.86
N LEU A 87 7.94 -2.82 1.75
CA LEU A 87 8.53 -3.09 3.05
C LEU A 87 9.85 -3.86 2.92
N LYS A 88 9.92 -4.87 2.04
CA LYS A 88 11.14 -5.63 1.73
C LYS A 88 12.23 -4.74 1.11
N GLY A 89 11.88 -3.93 0.11
CA GLY A 89 12.83 -3.06 -0.59
C GLY A 89 13.35 -1.91 0.27
N SER A 90 12.51 -1.38 1.17
CA SER A 90 12.89 -0.30 2.07
C SER A 90 13.74 -0.74 3.26
N LYS A 91 13.74 -2.05 3.58
CA LYS A 91 14.26 -2.58 4.85
C LYS A 91 13.66 -1.88 6.08
N SER A 92 12.46 -1.32 5.97
CA SER A 92 11.78 -0.62 7.07
C SER A 92 11.16 -1.64 8.02
N MET A 93 11.81 -1.86 9.16
CA MET A 93 11.46 -2.87 10.16
C MET A 93 11.56 -2.25 11.56
N GLY A 94 10.80 -2.74 12.53
CA GLY A 94 10.86 -2.28 13.93
C GLY A 94 9.75 -1.29 14.32
N GLU A 95 9.84 -0.74 15.52
CA GLU A 95 8.80 0.16 16.07
C GLU A 95 8.75 1.49 15.32
N GLU A 96 9.88 2.02 14.85
CA GLU A 96 9.90 3.24 14.02
C GLU A 96 9.17 3.04 12.69
N ALA A 97 9.14 1.82 12.17
CA ALA A 97 8.48 1.47 10.92
C ALA A 97 6.94 1.51 11.04
N LEU A 98 6.36 1.45 12.24
CA LEU A 98 4.90 1.50 12.43
C LEU A 98 4.30 2.81 11.89
N SER A 99 4.98 3.94 12.11
CA SER A 99 4.57 5.23 11.56
C SER A 99 4.58 5.23 10.02
N SER A 100 5.60 4.61 9.43
CA SER A 100 5.78 4.51 7.99
C SER A 100 4.79 3.54 7.35
N ILE A 101 4.44 2.45 8.05
CA ILE A 101 3.38 1.51 7.66
C ILE A 101 2.03 2.23 7.63
N GLY A 102 1.72 3.04 8.64
CA GLY A 102 0.49 3.85 8.66
C GLY A 102 0.44 4.86 7.49
N ALA A 103 1.56 5.55 7.23
CA ALA A 103 1.67 6.48 6.11
C ALA A 103 1.53 5.79 4.73
N LEU A 104 2.21 4.66 4.55
CA LEU A 104 2.09 3.81 3.37
C LEU A 104 0.64 3.37 3.16
N ALA A 105 -0.03 2.93 4.23
CA ALA A 105 -1.41 2.48 4.16
C ALA A 105 -2.37 3.59 3.75
N GLY A 106 -2.20 4.78 4.34
CA GLY A 106 -2.97 5.94 3.92
C GLY A 106 -2.74 6.32 2.46
N LYS A 107 -1.50 6.21 1.98
CA LYS A 107 -1.16 6.47 0.58
C LYS A 107 -1.83 5.49 -0.37
N ILE A 108 -1.74 4.19 -0.09
CA ILE A 108 -2.35 3.14 -0.91
C ILE A 108 -3.85 3.36 -1.03
N ILE A 109 -4.56 3.63 0.07
CA ILE A 109 -6.02 3.85 0.03
C ILE A 109 -6.40 5.07 -0.81
N LYS A 110 -5.68 6.19 -0.67
CA LYS A 110 -5.89 7.38 -1.49
C LYS A 110 -5.64 7.09 -2.97
N THR A 111 -4.56 6.40 -3.28
CA THR A 111 -4.23 6.03 -4.66
C THR A 111 -5.25 5.06 -5.25
N THR A 112 -5.72 4.06 -4.48
CA THR A 112 -6.78 3.14 -4.92
C THR A 112 -8.07 3.89 -5.22
N PHE A 113 -8.49 4.81 -4.34
CA PHE A 113 -9.67 5.64 -4.59
C PHE A 113 -9.54 6.44 -5.89
N ASN A 114 -8.41 7.13 -6.08
CA ASN A 114 -8.16 7.95 -7.26
C ASN A 114 -8.09 7.12 -8.55
N ALA A 115 -7.63 5.87 -8.47
CA ALA A 115 -7.61 4.94 -9.59
C ALA A 115 -8.98 4.28 -9.87
N GLY A 116 -10.01 4.54 -9.06
CA GLY A 116 -11.32 3.88 -9.17
C GLY A 116 -11.33 2.42 -8.71
N GLY A 117 -10.34 2.01 -7.91
CA GLY A 117 -10.23 0.65 -7.38
C GLY A 117 -11.15 0.39 -6.18
N ASP A 118 -11.39 -0.90 -5.90
CA ASP A 118 -12.19 -1.32 -4.76
C ASP A 118 -11.42 -1.16 -3.43
N LEU A 119 -11.89 -0.26 -2.57
CA LEU A 119 -11.28 0.04 -1.28
C LEU A 119 -11.31 -1.15 -0.30
N VAL A 120 -12.28 -2.05 -0.40
CA VAL A 120 -12.38 -3.23 0.47
C VAL A 120 -11.29 -4.23 0.10
N TYR A 121 -11.14 -4.56 -1.19
CA TYR A 121 -10.08 -5.47 -1.64
C TYR A 121 -8.69 -4.89 -1.44
N ALA A 122 -8.50 -3.59 -1.71
CA ALA A 122 -7.23 -2.93 -1.43
C ALA A 122 -6.89 -2.95 0.06
N THR A 123 -7.87 -2.70 0.94
CA THR A 123 -7.66 -2.77 2.39
C THR A 123 -7.28 -4.18 2.84
N LYS A 124 -7.97 -5.22 2.37
CA LYS A 124 -7.62 -6.61 2.71
C LYS A 124 -6.22 -6.98 2.22
N GLY A 125 -5.91 -6.65 0.97
CA GLY A 125 -4.61 -6.91 0.37
C GLY A 125 -3.49 -6.23 1.15
N LEU A 126 -3.72 -4.97 1.51
CA LEU A 126 -2.81 -4.19 2.33
C LEU A 126 -2.53 -4.86 3.67
N LEU A 127 -3.57 -5.22 4.42
CA LEU A 127 -3.39 -5.81 5.75
C LEU A 127 -2.73 -7.19 5.66
N LYS A 128 -3.08 -8.01 4.67
CA LYS A 128 -2.39 -9.28 4.39
C LYS A 128 -0.92 -9.10 4.05
N GLY A 129 -0.60 -8.05 3.27
CA GLY A 129 0.78 -7.69 2.94
C GLY A 129 1.57 -7.32 4.19
N VAL A 130 1.00 -6.50 5.07
CA VAL A 130 1.61 -6.12 6.35
C VAL A 130 1.80 -7.33 7.27
N ILE A 131 0.80 -8.21 7.40
CA ILE A 131 0.90 -9.45 8.20
C ILE A 131 2.05 -10.31 7.70
N ARG A 132 2.13 -10.52 6.38
CA ARG A 132 3.18 -11.33 5.77
C ARG A 132 4.56 -10.71 6.03
N SER A 133 4.72 -9.41 5.77
CA SER A 133 5.97 -8.71 6.04
C SER A 133 6.37 -8.75 7.51
N ALA A 134 5.43 -8.58 8.44
CA ALA A 134 5.71 -8.66 9.87
C ALA A 134 6.18 -10.07 10.28
N LYS A 135 5.51 -11.12 9.80
CA LYS A 135 5.91 -12.52 10.03
C LYS A 135 7.32 -12.82 9.50
N ASP A 136 7.64 -12.34 8.30
CA ASP A 136 8.93 -12.61 7.66
C ASP A 136 10.11 -11.92 8.38
N THR A 137 9.84 -10.99 9.29
CA THR A 137 10.83 -10.03 9.79
C THR A 137 10.86 -9.92 11.31
N GLY A 138 10.00 -10.69 11.99
CA GLY A 138 9.94 -10.75 13.45
C GLY A 138 9.30 -9.53 14.12
N VAL A 139 8.68 -8.62 13.35
CA VAL A 139 7.89 -7.52 13.91
C VAL A 139 6.56 -8.06 14.42
N ASP A 140 6.06 -7.48 15.51
CA ASP A 140 4.73 -7.77 16.03
C ASP A 140 3.66 -7.46 14.98
N ALA A 141 3.03 -8.52 14.47
CA ALA A 141 2.03 -8.42 13.42
C ALA A 141 0.77 -7.66 13.88
N GLU A 142 0.39 -7.75 15.15
CA GLU A 142 -0.76 -7.00 15.68
C GLU A 142 -0.47 -5.50 15.68
N LYS A 143 0.72 -5.08 16.15
CA LYS A 143 1.14 -3.68 16.13
C LYS A 143 1.22 -3.14 14.70
N ALA A 144 1.85 -3.89 13.80
CA ALA A 144 2.02 -3.49 12.40
C ALA A 144 0.67 -3.33 11.68
N VAL A 145 -0.22 -4.30 11.82
CA VAL A 145 -1.56 -4.27 11.22
C VAL A 145 -2.42 -3.18 11.83
N SER A 146 -2.31 -2.96 13.14
CA SER A 146 -3.03 -1.88 13.82
C SER A 146 -2.60 -0.50 13.31
N ALA A 147 -1.30 -0.30 13.08
CA ALA A 147 -0.78 0.93 12.48
C ALA A 147 -1.27 1.11 11.03
N ALA A 148 -1.23 0.04 10.24
CA ALA A 148 -1.71 0.02 8.87
C ALA A 148 -3.21 0.34 8.77
N ALA A 149 -4.04 -0.35 9.55
CA ALA A 149 -5.48 -0.16 9.63
C ALA A 149 -5.82 1.28 10.05
N THR A 150 -5.15 1.80 11.08
CA THR A 150 -5.36 3.18 11.55
C THR A 150 -5.03 4.20 10.46
N GLY A 151 -3.89 4.03 9.76
CA GLY A 151 -3.48 4.91 8.67
C GLY A 151 -4.44 4.85 7.46
N ALA A 152 -4.86 3.64 7.08
CA ALA A 152 -5.83 3.40 6.01
C ALA A 152 -7.19 4.07 6.33
N ILE A 153 -7.73 3.84 7.53
CA ILE A 153 -9.02 4.39 7.97
C ILE A 153 -8.97 5.91 8.00
N LYS A 154 -7.91 6.49 8.58
CA LYS A 154 -7.74 7.95 8.63
C LYS A 154 -7.75 8.55 7.22
N ALA A 155 -6.95 7.99 6.33
CA ALA A 155 -6.87 8.46 4.94
C ALA A 155 -8.21 8.31 4.20
N ALA A 156 -8.96 7.25 4.48
CA ALA A 156 -10.27 7.04 3.89
C ALA A 156 -11.30 8.08 4.37
N TYR A 157 -11.31 8.44 5.66
CA TYR A 157 -12.16 9.51 6.19
C TYR A 157 -11.76 10.90 5.68
N GLU A 158 -10.48 11.12 5.37
CA GLU A 158 -10.03 12.35 4.68
C GLU A 158 -10.57 12.46 3.25
N ILE A 159 -10.91 11.34 2.60
CA ILE A 159 -11.54 11.31 1.27
C ILE A 159 -13.04 11.58 1.41
N SER A 160 -13.74 10.75 2.18
CA SER A 160 -15.18 10.90 2.47
C SER A 160 -15.61 10.01 3.64
N ALA A 161 -16.77 10.33 4.24
CA ALA A 161 -17.37 9.49 5.27
C ALA A 161 -17.66 8.06 4.77
N GLU A 162 -18.18 7.92 3.55
CA GLU A 162 -18.48 6.62 2.94
C GLU A 162 -17.21 5.79 2.68
N ALA A 163 -16.14 6.41 2.18
CA ALA A 163 -14.86 5.73 2.01
C ALA A 163 -14.30 5.27 3.35
N GLY A 164 -14.35 6.15 4.37
CA GLY A 164 -13.99 5.84 5.74
C GLY A 164 -14.71 4.62 6.30
N ASP A 165 -16.03 4.56 6.14
CA ASP A 165 -16.84 3.45 6.64
C ASP A 165 -16.57 2.14 5.90
N LYS A 166 -16.34 2.18 4.58
CA LYS A 166 -15.94 0.99 3.80
C LYS A 166 -14.60 0.44 4.28
N VAL A 167 -13.60 1.29 4.41
CA VAL A 167 -12.26 0.89 4.85
C VAL A 167 -12.28 0.43 6.31
N LYS A 168 -13.01 1.12 7.21
CA LYS A 168 -13.18 0.69 8.61
C LYS A 168 -13.79 -0.71 8.71
N LYS A 169 -14.82 -1.01 7.94
CA LYS A 169 -15.41 -2.36 7.90
C LYS A 169 -14.42 -3.41 7.40
N ALA A 170 -13.61 -3.08 6.38
CA ALA A 170 -12.61 -4.00 5.84
C ALA A 170 -11.37 -4.15 6.74
N ALA A 171 -11.06 -3.14 7.55
CA ALA A 171 -9.89 -3.06 8.43
C ALA A 171 -10.20 -3.39 9.89
N THR A 172 -11.33 -4.03 10.17
CA THR A 172 -11.69 -4.50 11.52
C THR A 172 -11.96 -5.99 11.52
N GLY A 173 -11.81 -6.63 12.69
CA GLY A 173 -11.95 -8.08 12.84
C GLY A 173 -10.62 -8.81 12.90
N THR A 174 -10.59 -10.02 12.33
CA THR A 174 -9.40 -10.88 12.30
C THR A 174 -9.05 -11.18 10.85
N ILE A 175 -7.80 -10.93 10.46
CA ILE A 175 -7.29 -11.24 9.12
C ILE A 175 -6.07 -12.14 9.30
N ASP A 176 -6.03 -13.28 8.58
CA ASP A 176 -4.94 -14.26 8.61
C ASP A 176 -4.47 -14.63 10.04
N GLY A 177 -5.42 -14.73 10.98
CA GLY A 177 -5.20 -15.07 12.39
C GLY A 177 -4.74 -13.92 13.28
N VAL A 178 -4.60 -12.70 12.74
CA VAL A 178 -4.16 -11.51 13.48
C VAL A 178 -5.36 -10.63 13.80
N LYS A 179 -5.55 -10.32 15.08
CA LYS A 179 -6.61 -9.42 15.54
C LYS A 179 -6.20 -7.98 15.24
N ILE A 180 -7.12 -7.22 14.65
CA ILE A 180 -6.89 -5.81 14.34
C ILE A 180 -7.40 -4.95 15.49
N VAL A 181 -6.52 -4.15 16.09
CA VAL A 181 -6.86 -3.17 17.12
C VAL A 181 -6.65 -1.78 16.55
N VAL A 182 -7.72 -1.19 16.02
CA VAL A 182 -7.66 0.18 15.51
C VAL A 182 -7.52 1.15 16.69
N LYS A 183 -6.46 1.98 16.69
CA LYS A 183 -6.29 3.04 17.69
C LYS A 183 -7.12 4.25 17.28
N GLU A 184 -8.22 4.49 17.98
CA GLU A 184 -9.08 5.66 17.76
C GLU A 184 -8.42 6.95 18.30
N PRO A 185 -8.68 8.10 17.65
CA PRO A 185 -9.81 8.90 18.10
C PRO A 185 -10.68 9.32 16.91
N PHE A 186 -11.56 8.44 16.45
CA PHE A 186 -12.52 8.76 15.38
C PHE A 186 -13.88 9.12 15.96
N SER A 187 -13.91 9.99 16.98
CA SER A 187 -15.16 10.64 17.37
C SER A 187 -15.51 11.68 16.32
N GLN A 188 -16.39 11.30 15.39
CA GLN A 188 -17.20 12.26 14.66
C GLN A 188 -17.92 13.13 15.70
N LYS A 189 -17.49 14.39 15.82
CA LYS A 189 -18.26 15.41 16.53
C LYS A 189 -19.54 15.60 15.71
N LYS A 190 -20.62 14.91 16.07
CA LYS A 190 -21.96 15.27 15.60
C LYS A 190 -22.23 16.67 16.14
N ALA A 191 -22.17 17.66 15.26
CA ALA A 191 -22.70 18.98 15.56
C ALA A 191 -24.20 18.82 15.81
N LYS A 192 -24.63 19.15 17.02
CA LYS A 192 -26.02 19.36 17.38
C LYS A 192 -26.54 20.62 16.69
#